data_AF-A0A7W0SRR7-F1
#
_entry.id   AF-A0A7W0SRR7-F1
#
_cell.length_a   1.000
_cell.length_b   1.000
_cell.length_c   1.000
_cell.angle_alpha   90.00
_cell.angle_beta   90.00
_cell.angle_gamma   90.00
#
_symmetry.space_group_name_H-M   'P 1'
#
loop_
_entity.id
_entity.type
_entity.pdbx_description
1 polymer ?
#
loop_
_entity_poly.entity_id
_entity_poly.type
_entity_poly.pdbx_seq_one_letter_code
_entity_poly.pdbx_strand_id
1 'polypeptide(L)'
;PKTGNDGQRSFRSGEIVHIETPKTIADGAQTQHLGNHTFPIIRQLVGDIVTVSDAELVEAMSFFASRMKLVVEPTGCLAAAAVFSGKLDVTGKQVGIMLSGGNIDLGRFADLVNSGT
;
A
#
# COMPACT_ATOMS: atom_id res chain seq x y z
N PRO A 1 -4.08 -1.82 -1.35
CA PRO A 1 -4.14 -3.09 -0.59
C PRO A 1 -4.83 -4.15 -1.46
N LYS A 2 -4.59 -5.45 -1.25
CA LYS A 2 -5.13 -6.53 -2.12
C LYS A 2 -6.66 -6.56 -2.14
N THR A 3 -7.31 -6.31 -1.00
CA THR A 3 -8.77 -6.29 -0.88
C THR A 3 -9.40 -5.01 -1.43
N GLY A 4 -8.67 -3.90 -1.45
CA GLY A 4 -9.06 -2.62 -2.05
C GLY A 4 -8.31 -2.36 -3.36
N ASN A 5 -8.60 -3.16 -4.39
CA ASN A 5 -7.92 -3.11 -5.68
C ASN A 5 -8.74 -2.44 -6.79
N ASP A 6 -9.70 -1.58 -6.43
CA ASP A 6 -10.51 -0.79 -7.36
C ASP A 6 -9.65 0.03 -8.34
N GLY A 7 -8.59 0.67 -7.86
CA GLY A 7 -7.66 1.41 -8.72
C GLY A 7 -6.96 0.52 -9.74
N GLN A 8 -6.49 -0.66 -9.32
CA GLN A 8 -5.89 -1.64 -10.23
C GLN A 8 -6.89 -2.11 -11.28
N ARG A 9 -8.11 -2.47 -10.86
CA ARG A 9 -9.18 -2.90 -11.76
C ARG A 9 -9.54 -1.79 -12.76
N SER A 10 -9.62 -0.54 -12.29
CA SER A 10 -9.91 0.62 -13.12
C SER A 10 -8.81 0.89 -14.14
N PHE A 11 -7.55 0.78 -13.72
CA PHE A 11 -6.41 0.96 -14.61
C PHE A 11 -6.37 -0.10 -15.72
N ARG A 12 -6.72 -1.35 -15.40
CA ARG A 12 -6.78 -2.45 -16.37
C ARG A 12 -7.98 -2.38 -17.32
N SER A 13 -9.15 -1.97 -16.83
CA SER A 13 -10.36 -1.84 -17.67
C SER A 13 -10.37 -0.55 -18.50
N GLY A 14 -9.69 0.50 -18.03
CA GLY A 14 -9.76 1.83 -18.62
C GLY A 14 -10.98 2.64 -18.15
N GLU A 15 -11.75 2.14 -17.19
CA GLU A 15 -12.96 2.78 -16.64
C GLU A 15 -12.97 2.69 -15.12
N ILE A 16 -13.59 3.66 -14.44
CA ILE A 16 -13.64 3.67 -12.96
C ILE A 16 -14.49 2.49 -12.45
N VAL A 17 -13.84 1.57 -11.74
CA VAL A 17 -14.46 0.42 -11.09
C VAL A 17 -14.81 0.77 -9.65
N HIS A 18 -16.03 0.40 -9.25
CA HIS A 18 -16.52 0.56 -7.89
C HIS A 18 -16.52 -0.79 -7.15
N ILE A 19 -16.17 -0.77 -5.87
CA ILE A 19 -16.16 -1.92 -4.97
C ILE A 19 -16.87 -1.59 -3.67
N GLU A 20 -17.23 -2.61 -2.90
CA GLU A 20 -17.58 -2.42 -1.48
C GLU A 20 -16.36 -1.93 -0.69
N THR A 21 -16.61 -1.25 0.44
CA THR A 21 -15.52 -0.80 1.32
C THR A 21 -14.62 -1.98 1.70
N PRO A 22 -13.33 -1.96 1.30
CA PRO A 22 -12.47 -3.10 1.46
C PRO A 22 -12.10 -3.28 2.94
N LYS A 23 -12.02 -4.54 3.38
CA LYS A 23 -11.53 -4.89 4.71
C LYS A 23 -10.01 -5.03 4.65
N THR A 24 -9.30 -4.11 5.26
CA THR A 24 -7.83 -4.07 5.32
C THR A 24 -7.37 -3.21 6.50
N ILE A 25 -6.17 -3.47 7.03
CA ILE A 25 -5.53 -2.61 8.02
C ILE A 25 -5.04 -1.27 7.44
N ALA A 26 -4.94 -1.13 6.11
CA ALA A 26 -4.60 0.11 5.42
C ALA A 26 -5.83 1.02 5.30
N ASP A 27 -6.20 1.64 6.41
CA ASP A 27 -7.36 2.53 6.59
C ASP A 27 -7.40 3.71 5.60
N GLY A 28 -6.26 4.35 5.36
CA GLY A 28 -6.11 5.44 4.38
C GLY A 28 -6.27 5.00 2.92
N ALA A 29 -6.43 3.70 2.64
CA ALA A 29 -6.63 3.14 1.31
C ALA A 29 -7.91 2.29 1.21
N GLN A 30 -8.94 2.61 1.99
CA GLN A 30 -10.26 1.96 1.95
C GLN A 30 -11.28 2.63 1.02
N THR A 31 -10.81 3.34 -0.01
CA THR A 31 -11.68 3.96 -1.01
C THR A 31 -12.43 2.91 -1.82
N GLN A 32 -13.64 3.25 -2.26
CA GLN A 32 -14.49 2.37 -3.07
C GLN A 32 -14.23 2.50 -4.58
N HIS A 33 -13.62 3.60 -5.00
CA HIS A 33 -13.27 3.89 -6.38
C HIS A 33 -12.26 5.05 -6.45
N LEU A 34 -11.61 5.21 -7.60
CA LEU A 34 -10.77 6.37 -7.90
C LEU A 34 -11.60 7.63 -8.20
N GLY A 35 -11.00 8.80 -8.00
CA GLY A 35 -11.65 10.09 -8.29
C GLY A 35 -11.63 10.46 -9.77
N ASN A 36 -12.61 11.27 -10.19
CA ASN A 36 -12.76 11.73 -11.58
C ASN A 36 -11.58 12.57 -12.10
N HIS A 37 -10.85 13.24 -11.20
CA HIS A 37 -9.66 14.02 -11.56
C HIS A 37 -8.38 13.18 -11.52
N THR A 38 -8.26 12.23 -10.59
CA THR A 38 -7.04 11.45 -10.40
C THR A 38 -6.95 10.31 -11.42
N PHE A 39 -8.07 9.67 -11.76
CA PHE A 39 -8.06 8.52 -12.68
C PHE A 39 -7.50 8.84 -14.07
N PRO A 40 -7.87 9.94 -14.75
CA PRO A 40 -7.29 10.29 -16.05
C PRO A 40 -5.76 10.48 -15.99
N ILE A 41 -5.26 11.11 -14.93
CA ILE A 41 -3.82 11.34 -14.72
C ILE A 41 -3.10 10.01 -14.47
N ILE A 42 -3.67 9.15 -13.62
CA ILE A 42 -3.13 7.81 -13.36
C ILE A 42 -3.04 7.01 -14.66
N ARG A 43 -4.11 7.00 -15.46
CA ARG A 43 -4.15 6.27 -16.73
C ARG A 43 -3.09 6.76 -17.73
N GLN A 44 -2.76 8.04 -17.71
CA GLN A 44 -1.80 8.63 -18.62
C GLN A 44 -0.34 8.45 -18.17
N LEU A 45 -0.07 8.52 -16.86
CA LEU A 45 1.29 8.68 -16.33
C LEU A 45 1.82 7.50 -15.51
N VAL A 46 0.94 6.64 -14.99
CA VAL A 46 1.36 5.50 -14.16
C VAL A 46 1.65 4.29 -15.04
N GLY A 47 2.81 3.66 -14.84
CA GLY A 47 3.20 2.47 -15.59
C GLY A 47 2.47 1.20 -15.15
N ASP A 48 2.22 1.05 -13.85
CA ASP A 48 1.48 -0.08 -13.31
C ASP A 48 0.89 0.19 -11.92
N ILE A 49 -0.15 -0.58 -11.54
CA ILE A 49 -0.70 -0.65 -10.19
C ILE A 49 -0.58 -2.09 -9.70
N VAL A 50 0.24 -2.28 -8.65
CA VAL A 50 0.40 -3.55 -7.94
C VAL A 50 -0.31 -3.53 -6.60
N THR A 51 -0.56 -4.71 -6.03
CA THR A 51 -1.22 -4.86 -4.73
C THR A 51 -0.41 -5.73 -3.78
N VAL A 52 -0.59 -5.46 -2.48
CA VAL A 52 0.02 -6.19 -1.37
C VAL A 52 -1.06 -6.55 -0.35
N SER A 53 -0.85 -7.65 0.35
CA SER A 53 -1.67 -8.15 1.45
C SER A 53 -1.36 -7.43 2.77
N ASP A 54 -2.28 -7.53 3.72
CA ASP A 54 -2.10 -6.97 5.06
C ASP A 54 -0.89 -7.60 5.80
N ALA A 55 -0.58 -8.88 5.55
CA ALA A 55 0.60 -9.54 6.11
C ALA A 55 1.90 -8.89 5.60
N GLU A 56 1.99 -8.61 4.29
CA GLU A 56 3.14 -7.92 3.69
C GLU A 56 3.28 -6.48 4.23
N LEU A 57 2.16 -5.82 4.57
CA LEU A 57 2.21 -4.51 5.25
C LEU A 57 2.80 -4.62 6.65
N VAL A 58 2.39 -5.62 7.45
CA VAL A 58 2.92 -5.85 8.80
C VAL A 58 4.43 -6.14 8.74
N GLU A 59 4.89 -6.96 7.80
CA GLU A 59 6.32 -7.22 7.60
C GLU A 59 7.10 -5.93 7.30
N ALA A 60 6.56 -5.07 6.43
CA ALA A 60 7.17 -3.77 6.12
C ALA A 60 7.18 -2.83 7.35
N MET A 61 6.10 -2.78 8.14
CA MET A 61 6.04 -2.02 9.38
C MET A 61 7.14 -2.47 10.36
N SER A 62 7.26 -3.78 10.58
CA SER A 62 8.29 -4.38 11.44
C SER A 62 9.71 -4.09 10.93
N PHE A 63 9.91 -4.10 9.61
CA PHE A 63 11.20 -3.72 9.01
C PHE A 63 11.54 -2.25 9.30
N PHE A 64 10.61 -1.33 9.08
CA PHE A 64 10.86 0.10 9.32
C PHE A 64 11.17 0.40 10.79
N ALA A 65 10.42 -0.19 11.72
CA ALA A 65 10.69 -0.01 13.15
C ALA A 65 12.05 -0.61 13.56
N SER A 66 12.33 -1.86 13.20
CA SER A 66 13.55 -2.55 13.65
C SER A 66 14.82 -2.07 12.95
N ARG A 67 14.76 -1.78 11.64
CA ARG A 67 15.94 -1.47 10.81
C ARG A 67 16.14 0.03 10.64
N MET A 68 15.08 0.79 10.45
CA MET A 68 15.15 2.23 10.15
C MET A 68 14.76 3.13 11.32
N LYS A 69 14.15 2.57 12.38
CA LYS A 69 13.75 3.28 13.60
C LYS A 69 12.66 4.32 13.29
N LEU A 70 11.85 4.00 12.29
CA LEU A 70 10.72 4.81 11.84
C LEU A 70 9.41 4.11 12.20
N VAL A 71 8.46 4.89 12.71
CA VAL A 71 7.07 4.46 12.85
C VAL A 71 6.35 4.82 11.56
N VAL A 72 5.85 3.81 10.86
CA VAL A 72 5.12 3.96 9.59
C VAL A 72 3.78 3.24 9.75
N GLU A 73 2.69 3.91 9.36
CA GLU A 73 1.36 3.31 9.44
C GLU A 73 1.17 2.26 8.32
N PRO A 74 0.15 1.39 8.39
CA PRO A 74 -0.07 0.35 7.38
C PRO A 74 -0.20 0.92 5.96
N THR A 75 -0.97 2.00 5.79
CA THR A 75 -1.13 2.68 4.49
C THR A 75 0.20 3.24 3.98
N GLY A 76 1.00 3.84 4.85
CA GLY A 76 2.35 4.34 4.56
C GLY A 76 3.33 3.27 4.10
N CYS A 77 3.06 1.99 4.39
CA CYS A 77 3.92 0.87 3.99
C CYS A 77 3.60 0.29 2.61
N LEU A 78 2.51 0.69 1.94
CA LEU A 78 2.06 0.10 0.67
C LEU A 78 3.16 0.05 -0.41
N ALA A 79 3.87 1.16 -0.61
CA ALA A 79 4.92 1.26 -1.63
C ALA A 79 6.12 0.37 -1.29
N ALA A 80 6.53 0.36 -0.02
CA ALA A 80 7.67 -0.43 0.44
C ALA A 80 7.38 -1.94 0.38
N ALA A 81 6.21 -2.36 0.87
CA ALA A 81 5.76 -3.75 0.84
C ALA A 81 5.73 -4.29 -0.60
N ALA A 82 5.32 -3.49 -1.58
CA ALA A 82 5.32 -3.92 -2.98
C ALA A 82 6.73 -4.26 -3.48
N VAL A 83 7.73 -3.49 -3.07
CA VAL A 83 9.13 -3.73 -3.43
C VAL A 83 9.70 -4.91 -2.65
N PHE A 84 9.51 -4.96 -1.33
CA PHE A 84 10.04 -6.01 -0.47
C PHE A 84 9.49 -7.40 -0.81
N SER A 85 8.21 -7.47 -1.19
CA SER A 85 7.56 -8.73 -1.59
C SER A 85 7.70 -9.05 -3.08
N GLY A 86 8.63 -8.39 -3.78
CA GLY A 86 9.00 -8.70 -5.17
C GLY A 86 7.86 -8.49 -6.18
N LYS A 87 6.89 -7.60 -5.91
CA LYS A 87 5.81 -7.29 -6.87
C LYS A 87 6.34 -6.52 -8.09
N LEU A 88 7.53 -5.94 -7.97
CA LEU A 88 8.22 -5.16 -9.00
C LEU A 88 9.65 -5.67 -9.11
N ASP A 89 10.11 -5.96 -10.33
CA ASP A 89 11.53 -6.25 -10.57
C ASP A 89 12.33 -4.94 -10.62
N VAL A 90 13.06 -4.71 -9.54
CA VAL A 90 13.90 -3.54 -9.33
C VAL A 90 15.39 -3.88 -9.26
N THR A 91 15.77 -5.09 -9.68
CA THR A 91 17.16 -5.55 -9.61
C THR A 91 18.09 -4.61 -10.38
N GLY A 92 19.15 -4.14 -9.73
CA GLY A 92 20.12 -3.22 -10.33
C GLY A 92 19.61 -1.79 -10.57
N LYS A 93 18.43 -1.43 -10.06
CA LYS A 93 17.85 -0.08 -10.21
C LYS A 93 18.02 0.74 -8.93
N GLN A 94 18.06 2.06 -9.09
CA GLN A 94 17.89 3.01 -7.98
C GLN A 94 16.39 3.27 -7.81
N VAL A 95 15.86 2.98 -6.61
CA VAL A 95 14.41 3.01 -6.34
C VAL A 95 14.10 4.07 -5.29
N GLY A 96 13.18 4.98 -5.62
CA GLY A 96 12.56 5.87 -4.64
C GLY A 96 11.30 5.23 -4.06
N ILE A 97 11.18 5.20 -2.73
CA ILE A 97 10.01 4.69 -2.02
C ILE A 97 9.41 5.83 -1.18
N MET A 98 8.12 6.09 -1.35
CA MET A 98 7.40 7.12 -0.59
C MET A 98 6.72 6.49 0.62
N LEU A 99 7.02 7.02 1.81
CA LEU A 99 6.33 6.69 3.05
C LEU A 99 5.29 7.79 3.30
N SER A 100 4.01 7.51 3.05
CA SER A 100 2.98 8.55 3.03
C SER A 100 2.58 9.05 4.42
N GLY A 101 2.76 8.23 5.47
CA GLY A 101 2.27 8.56 6.81
C GLY A 101 2.77 7.61 7.90
N GLY A 102 2.66 8.07 9.14
CA GLY A 102 3.02 7.35 10.37
C GLY A 102 1.99 7.56 11.49
N ASN A 103 0.75 7.92 11.13
CA ASN A 103 -0.30 8.27 12.07
C ASN A 103 -1.02 6.99 12.54
N ILE A 104 -0.49 6.37 13.57
CA ILE A 104 -1.05 5.16 14.16
C ILE A 104 -0.96 5.23 15.69
N ASP A 105 -2.00 4.72 16.36
CA ASP A 105 -1.96 4.50 17.80
C ASP A 105 -0.85 3.50 18.17
N LEU A 106 -0.03 3.82 19.18
CA LEU A 106 1.13 3.00 19.53
C LEU A 106 0.76 1.61 20.05
N GLY A 107 -0.39 1.47 20.73
CA GLY A 107 -0.89 0.16 21.16
C GLY A 107 -1.24 -0.70 19.95
N ARG A 108 -2.03 -0.15 19.02
CA ARG A 108 -2.35 -0.83 17.76
C ARG A 108 -1.11 -1.15 16.93
N PHE A 109 -0.13 -0.25 16.87
CA PHE A 109 1.13 -0.50 16.18
C PHE A 109 1.85 -1.70 16.81
N ALA A 110 2.00 -1.71 18.13
CA ALA A 110 2.63 -2.81 18.86
C ALA A 110 1.89 -4.14 18.62
N ASP A 111 0.56 -4.14 18.66
CA ASP A 111 -0.24 -5.33 18.39
C ASP A 111 0.03 -5.89 16.99
N LEU A 112 0.04 -5.03 15.97
CA LEU A 112 0.28 -5.44 14.58
C LEU A 112 1.68 -6.04 14.39
N VAL A 113 2.72 -5.38 14.89
CA VAL A 113 4.11 -5.86 14.68
C VAL A 113 4.48 -7.05 15.56
N ASN A 114 3.83 -7.22 16.71
CA ASN A 114 4.05 -8.36 17.60
C ASN A 114 3.25 -9.61 17.19
N SER A 115 2.18 -9.46 16.39
CA SER A 115 1.35 -10.58 15.93
C SER A 115 2.06 -11.57 14.99
N GLY A 116 3.31 -11.28 14.58
CA GLY A 116 4.14 -12.12 13.73
C GLY A 116 5.20 -12.96 14.47
N THR A 117 5.18 -12.97 15.81
CA THR A 117 6.06 -13.79 16.67
C THR A 117 5.30 -14.86 17.43
#